data_AF-A0A427B056-F1
#
_entry.id   AF-A0A427B056-F1
#
_cell.length_a   1.000
_cell.length_b   1.000
_cell.length_c   1.000
_cell.angle_alpha   90.00
_cell.angle_beta   90.00
_cell.angle_gamma   90.00
#
_symmetry.space_group_name_H-M   'P 1'
#
loop_
_entity.id
_entity.type
_entity.pdbx_description
1 polymer ?
#
loop_
_entity_poly.entity_id
_entity_poly.type
_entity_poly.pdbx_seq_one_letter_code
_entity_poly.pdbx_strand_id
1 'polypeptide(L)'
;MRTGVVFLFLGFCIGLVAGDWNILGFMGSKREEGDKEDTAVAAGLRNYCESWRMNVELNNIRGFEVVPGECVDYVGEYVTSTQYKVDVQRAAEEVILFLAHTFQLGGDGKDAWVFDVDDVLLSTVPYYQHNQFGYARLACFFFFFFLASKELTLRGAEA
;
A
#
# COMPACT_ATOMS: atom_id res chain seq x y z
N MET A 1 34.04 13.46 42.32
CA MET A 1 33.14 12.50 41.63
C MET A 1 31.70 12.90 41.91
N ARG A 2 31.03 13.51 40.94
CA ARG A 2 29.57 13.63 40.86
C ARG A 2 29.21 13.43 39.40
N THR A 3 28.79 12.21 39.09
CA THR A 3 28.28 11.79 37.78
C THR A 3 26.95 12.49 37.52
N GLY A 4 26.95 13.49 36.64
CA GLY A 4 25.74 14.05 36.06
C GLY A 4 25.46 13.32 34.76
N VAL A 5 24.47 12.43 34.76
CA VAL A 5 23.91 11.83 33.54
C VAL A 5 23.20 12.95 32.78
N VAL A 6 23.78 13.38 31.66
CA VAL A 6 23.11 14.26 30.70
C VAL A 6 22.13 13.38 29.93
N PHE A 7 20.86 13.41 30.32
CA PHE A 7 19.77 12.83 29.54
C PHE A 7 19.68 13.58 28.21
N LEU A 8 20.04 12.90 27.11
CA LEU A 8 19.71 13.30 25.76
C LEU A 8 18.18 13.41 25.65
N PHE A 9 17.67 14.63 25.50
CA PHE A 9 16.32 14.87 25.00
C PHE A 9 16.25 14.42 23.53
N LEU A 10 16.10 13.12 23.29
CA LEU A 10 15.48 12.59 22.07
C LEU A 10 13.96 12.76 22.23
N GLY A 11 13.54 14.02 22.25
CA GLY A 11 12.15 14.42 22.33
C GLY A 11 11.52 14.43 20.94
N PHE A 12 10.82 13.34 20.64
CA PHE A 12 9.47 13.34 20.05
C PHE A 12 9.25 14.19 18.78
N CYS A 13 9.42 13.57 17.61
CA CYS A 13 8.65 13.89 16.40
C CYS A 13 8.26 12.58 15.69
N ILE A 14 7.70 11.60 16.41
CA ILE A 14 6.86 10.58 15.76
C ILE A 14 5.46 11.19 15.69
N GLY A 15 5.28 12.14 14.77
CA GLY A 15 3.94 12.55 14.37
C GLY A 15 3.37 11.42 13.51
N LEU A 16 2.81 10.38 14.13
CA LEU A 16 1.85 9.51 13.46
C LEU A 16 0.61 10.36 13.20
N VAL A 17 0.59 11.09 12.09
CA VAL A 17 -0.66 11.66 11.58
C VAL A 17 -1.40 10.48 10.97
N ALA A 18 -2.31 9.91 11.75
CA ALA A 18 -3.37 9.08 11.23
C ALA A 18 -4.27 9.96 10.34
N GLY A 19 -4.59 9.50 9.14
CA GLY A 19 -5.56 10.17 8.30
C GLY A 19 -6.96 9.88 8.81
N ASP A 20 -7.59 10.83 9.50
CA ASP A 20 -9.00 10.77 9.92
C ASP A 20 -9.98 11.00 8.73
N TRP A 21 -9.60 10.60 7.51
CA TRP A 21 -10.47 10.73 6.34
C TRP A 21 -11.52 9.61 6.34
N ASN A 22 -12.75 9.95 6.73
CA ASN A 22 -13.87 8.99 6.85
C ASN A 22 -15.15 9.52 6.16
N ILE A 23 -15.49 8.96 5.00
CA ILE A 23 -16.76 9.25 4.29
C ILE A 23 -17.95 8.52 4.91
N LEU A 24 -17.74 7.45 5.70
CA LEU A 24 -18.79 6.78 6.45
C LEU A 24 -19.36 7.68 7.56
N GLY A 25 -18.57 8.62 8.09
CA GLY A 25 -19.08 9.68 8.97
C GLY A 25 -20.14 10.56 8.30
N PHE A 26 -20.05 10.77 6.98
CA PHE A 26 -21.05 11.48 6.18
C PHE A 26 -22.30 10.60 5.90
N MET A 27 -22.14 9.28 5.79
CA MET A 27 -23.23 8.34 5.49
C MET A 27 -23.96 7.81 6.74
N GLY A 28 -23.31 7.84 7.91
CA GLY A 28 -23.82 7.32 9.19
C GLY A 28 -25.01 8.07 9.76
N SER A 29 -25.28 9.30 9.29
CA SER A 29 -26.46 10.07 9.69
C SER A 29 -27.80 9.51 9.18
N LYS A 30 -27.82 8.37 8.46
CA LYS A 30 -29.02 7.92 7.72
C LYS A 30 -29.54 6.51 8.02
N ARG A 31 -29.04 5.77 9.02
CA ARG A 31 -29.50 4.40 9.27
C ARG A 31 -30.04 4.22 10.69
N GLU A 32 -31.36 4.14 10.80
CA GLU A 32 -32.06 3.63 12.00
C GLU A 32 -31.98 2.10 12.04
N GLU A 33 -31.32 1.63 13.10
CA GLU A 33 -31.56 0.50 14.01
C GLU A 33 -32.26 -0.80 13.51
N GLY A 34 -31.56 -1.94 13.67
CA GLY A 34 -32.20 -3.26 13.74
C GLY A 34 -31.27 -4.47 13.56
N ASP A 35 -30.68 -4.96 14.66
CA ASP A 35 -30.30 -6.33 15.10
C ASP A 35 -29.88 -7.45 14.10
N LYS A 36 -29.60 -7.15 12.82
CA LYS A 36 -28.78 -7.96 11.89
C LYS A 36 -27.56 -7.17 11.44
N GLU A 37 -27.06 -6.37 12.38
CA GLU A 37 -26.26 -5.20 12.11
C GLU A 37 -24.81 -5.59 11.81
N ASP A 38 -24.17 -6.44 12.62
CA ASP A 38 -22.73 -6.68 12.52
C ASP A 38 -22.28 -7.25 11.16
N THR A 39 -22.96 -8.29 10.65
CA THR A 39 -22.59 -8.89 9.35
C THR A 39 -22.94 -7.99 8.16
N ALA A 40 -24.06 -7.25 8.25
CA ALA A 40 -24.49 -6.34 7.18
C ALA A 40 -23.64 -5.05 7.15
N VAL A 41 -23.23 -4.56 8.32
CA VAL A 41 -22.29 -3.44 8.50
C VAL A 41 -20.90 -3.87 8.05
N ALA A 42 -20.42 -5.07 8.43
CA ALA A 42 -19.16 -5.61 7.94
C ALA A 42 -19.15 -5.80 6.41
N ALA A 43 -20.23 -6.33 5.84
CA ALA A 43 -20.39 -6.41 4.39
C ALA A 43 -20.45 -5.02 3.73
N GLY A 44 -21.11 -4.05 4.36
CA GLY A 44 -21.15 -2.65 3.93
C GLY A 44 -19.77 -2.00 3.93
N LEU A 45 -19.00 -2.22 4.99
CA LEU A 45 -17.63 -1.71 5.13
C LEU A 45 -16.69 -2.35 4.11
N ARG A 46 -16.77 -3.68 3.92
CA ARG A 46 -15.96 -4.37 2.91
C ARG A 46 -16.24 -3.85 1.50
N ASN A 47 -17.51 -3.68 1.14
CA ASN A 47 -17.90 -3.14 -0.16
C ASN A 47 -17.43 -1.68 -0.33
N TYR A 48 -17.47 -0.90 0.75
CA TYR A 48 -16.94 0.46 0.76
C TYR A 48 -15.43 0.48 0.49
N CYS A 49 -14.65 -0.33 1.20
CA CYS A 49 -13.20 -0.38 1.04
C CYS A 49 -12.75 -0.96 -0.31
N GLU A 50 -13.50 -1.92 -0.84
CA GLU A 50 -13.32 -2.41 -2.21
C GLU A 50 -13.59 -1.32 -3.24
N SER A 51 -14.68 -0.57 -3.07
CA SER A 51 -15.01 0.55 -3.95
C SER A 51 -13.96 1.66 -3.86
N TRP A 52 -13.47 1.97 -2.65
CA TRP A 52 -12.38 2.91 -2.43
C TRP A 52 -11.12 2.48 -3.19
N ARG A 53 -10.66 1.23 -3.01
CA ARG A 53 -9.50 0.68 -3.72
C ARG A 53 -9.68 0.80 -5.23
N MET A 54 -10.82 0.36 -5.76
CA MET A 54 -11.07 0.43 -7.21
C MET A 54 -11.03 1.87 -7.74
N ASN A 55 -11.55 2.85 -6.98
CA ASN A 55 -11.50 4.25 -7.40
C ASN A 55 -10.11 4.87 -7.25
N VAL A 56 -9.24 4.34 -6.40
CA VAL A 56 -7.80 4.66 -6.39
C VAL A 56 -7.13 4.14 -7.66
N GLU A 57 -7.33 2.87 -8.01
CA GLU A 57 -6.75 2.26 -9.22
C GLU A 57 -7.22 2.94 -10.52
N LEU A 58 -8.50 3.34 -10.56
CA LEU A 58 -9.08 4.10 -11.68
C LEU A 58 -8.69 5.59 -11.68
N ASN A 59 -7.87 6.04 -10.73
CA ASN A 59 -7.42 7.43 -10.61
C ASN A 59 -8.60 8.43 -10.45
N ASN A 60 -9.71 8.00 -9.83
CA ASN A 60 -10.83 8.86 -9.46
C ASN A 60 -10.58 9.50 -8.08
N ILE A 61 -10.04 8.72 -7.14
CA ILE A 61 -9.53 9.21 -5.85
C ILE A 61 -8.04 9.49 -6.02
N ARG A 62 -7.60 10.71 -5.70
CA ARG A 62 -6.23 11.17 -5.90
C ARG A 62 -5.71 11.89 -4.67
N GLY A 63 -4.38 11.91 -4.52
CA GLY A 63 -3.73 12.67 -3.47
C GLY A 63 -4.11 12.23 -2.06
N PHE A 64 -4.57 10.99 -1.87
CA PHE A 64 -4.69 10.42 -0.54
C PHE A 64 -3.28 10.22 0.02
N GLU A 65 -3.05 10.63 1.26
CA GLU A 65 -1.73 10.48 1.90
C GLU A 65 -1.59 9.12 2.58
N VAL A 66 -2.71 8.53 3.01
CA VAL A 66 -2.78 7.28 3.76
C VAL A 66 -4.05 6.51 3.41
N VAL A 67 -4.05 5.21 3.67
CA VAL A 67 -5.23 4.35 3.58
C VAL A 67 -6.23 4.75 4.68
N PRO A 68 -7.54 4.88 4.38
CA PRO A 68 -8.57 5.12 5.40
C PRO A 68 -8.49 4.07 6.50
N GLY A 69 -8.56 4.51 7.76
CA GLY A 69 -8.36 3.63 8.92
C GLY A 69 -9.27 2.40 8.91
N GLU A 70 -10.53 2.58 8.50
CA GLU A 70 -11.53 1.52 8.38
C GLU A 70 -11.24 0.50 7.26
N CYS A 71 -10.32 0.82 6.35
CA CYS A 71 -9.97 -0.02 5.19
C CYS A 71 -8.60 -0.68 5.30
N VAL A 72 -7.86 -0.44 6.37
CA VAL A 72 -6.51 -1.01 6.58
C VAL A 72 -6.55 -2.54 6.56
N ASP A 73 -7.49 -3.14 7.28
CA ASP A 73 -7.66 -4.60 7.32
C ASP A 73 -8.03 -5.15 5.95
N TYR A 74 -8.96 -4.51 5.24
CA TYR A 74 -9.34 -4.88 3.87
C TYR A 74 -8.14 -4.82 2.91
N VAL A 75 -7.34 -3.75 2.97
CA VAL A 75 -6.15 -3.59 2.12
C VAL A 75 -5.12 -4.66 2.45
N GLY A 76 -4.87 -4.91 3.74
CA GLY A 76 -3.96 -5.97 4.19
C GLY A 76 -4.37 -7.35 3.72
N GLU A 77 -5.66 -7.69 3.83
CA GLU A 77 -6.23 -8.92 3.28
C GLU A 77 -6.06 -8.97 1.76
N TYR A 78 -6.38 -7.89 1.04
CA TYR A 78 -6.26 -7.83 -0.42
C TYR A 78 -4.81 -8.06 -0.89
N VAL A 79 -3.84 -7.27 -0.42
CA VAL A 79 -2.45 -7.33 -0.92
C VAL A 79 -1.72 -8.62 -0.55
N THR A 80 -2.21 -9.36 0.46
CA THR A 80 -1.69 -10.69 0.84
C THR A 80 -2.49 -11.84 0.22
N SER A 81 -3.63 -11.56 -0.41
CA SER A 81 -4.52 -12.57 -1.00
C SER A 81 -4.02 -13.11 -2.34
N THR A 82 -4.68 -14.18 -2.80
CA THR A 82 -4.57 -14.68 -4.17
C THR A 82 -5.11 -13.67 -5.19
N GLN A 83 -6.09 -12.83 -4.82
CA GLN A 83 -6.68 -11.86 -5.76
C GLN A 83 -5.64 -10.86 -6.24
N TYR A 84 -4.85 -10.27 -5.33
CA TYR A 84 -3.77 -9.35 -5.71
C TYR A 84 -2.76 -10.00 -6.67
N LYS A 85 -2.39 -11.27 -6.42
CA LYS A 85 -1.48 -12.01 -7.31
C LYS A 85 -2.08 -12.22 -8.70
N VAL A 86 -3.37 -12.56 -8.76
CA VAL A 86 -4.07 -12.73 -10.04
C VAL A 86 -4.19 -11.40 -10.77
N ASP A 87 -4.52 -10.30 -10.08
CA ASP A 87 -4.63 -8.97 -10.69
C ASP A 87 -3.29 -8.53 -11.32
N VAL A 88 -2.17 -8.68 -10.58
CA VAL A 88 -0.82 -8.42 -11.10
C VAL A 88 -0.48 -9.32 -12.29
N GLN A 89 -0.82 -10.61 -12.22
CA GLN A 89 -0.59 -11.54 -13.32
C GLN A 89 -1.37 -11.14 -14.58
N ARG A 90 -2.62 -10.70 -14.46
CA ARG A 90 -3.42 -10.27 -15.61
C ARG A 90 -2.82 -9.02 -16.27
N ALA A 91 -2.36 -8.06 -15.47
CA ALA A 91 -1.67 -6.88 -16.01
C ALA A 91 -0.42 -7.28 -16.81
N ALA A 92 0.39 -8.20 -16.30
CA ALA A 92 1.58 -8.68 -17.00
C ALA A 92 1.24 -9.48 -18.28
N GLU A 93 0.24 -10.35 -18.22
CA GLU A 93 -0.23 -11.14 -19.37
C GLU A 93 -0.71 -10.24 -20.52
N GLU A 94 -1.47 -9.18 -20.22
CA GLU A 94 -1.92 -8.22 -21.23
C GLU A 94 -0.75 -7.46 -21.89
N VAL A 95 0.27 -7.05 -21.11
CA VAL A 95 1.47 -6.42 -21.67
C VAL A 95 2.23 -7.39 -22.58
N ILE A 96 2.39 -8.64 -22.15
CA ILE A 96 3.04 -9.68 -22.97
C ILE A 96 2.26 -9.91 -24.27
N LEU A 97 0.93 -10.00 -24.19
CA LEU A 97 0.07 -10.18 -25.36
C LEU A 97 0.21 -9.01 -26.34
N PHE A 98 0.22 -7.77 -25.83
CA PHE A 98 0.43 -6.58 -26.63
C PHE A 98 1.79 -6.60 -27.34
N LEU A 99 2.86 -6.90 -26.61
CA LEU A 99 4.22 -6.96 -27.16
C LEU A 99 4.39 -8.08 -28.20
N ALA A 100 3.75 -9.22 -28.00
CA ALA A 100 3.89 -10.37 -28.88
C ALA A 100 3.07 -10.24 -30.18
N HIS A 101 1.91 -9.57 -30.14
CA HIS A 101 0.94 -9.62 -31.24
C HIS A 101 0.54 -8.26 -31.83
N THR A 102 0.67 -7.17 -31.07
CA THR A 102 0.18 -5.85 -31.50
C THR A 102 1.32 -4.88 -31.78
N PHE A 103 2.40 -4.96 -30.98
CA PHE A 103 3.54 -4.05 -31.11
C PHE A 103 4.43 -4.43 -32.29
N GLN A 104 4.75 -3.44 -33.13
CA GLN A 104 5.67 -3.57 -34.25
C GLN A 104 6.98 -2.88 -33.90
N LEU A 105 8.08 -3.64 -33.89
CA LEU A 105 9.42 -3.10 -33.67
C LEU A 105 9.80 -2.14 -34.80
N GLY A 106 10.43 -1.02 -34.46
CA GLY A 106 10.88 -0.01 -35.43
C GLY A 106 12.05 -0.48 -36.30
N GLY A 107 12.79 -1.51 -35.86
CA GLY A 107 13.93 -2.08 -36.59
C GLY A 107 15.21 -1.24 -36.52
N ASP A 108 15.21 -0.14 -35.77
CA ASP A 108 16.36 0.75 -35.58
C ASP A 108 17.17 0.44 -34.30
N GLY A 109 16.74 -0.57 -33.54
CA GLY A 109 17.36 -1.00 -32.29
C GLY A 109 17.16 -0.05 -31.12
N LYS A 110 16.20 0.88 -31.19
CA LYS A 110 15.93 1.88 -30.14
C LYS A 110 14.62 1.64 -29.39
N ASP A 111 13.92 0.56 -29.72
CA ASP A 111 12.71 0.14 -29.00
C ASP A 111 13.07 -0.16 -27.54
N ALA A 112 12.39 0.50 -26.60
CA ALA A 112 12.64 0.37 -25.17
C ALA A 112 11.31 0.28 -24.40
N TRP A 113 11.36 -0.42 -23.27
CA TRP A 113 10.27 -0.47 -22.32
C TRP A 113 10.73 0.10 -20.99
N VAL A 114 9.91 0.95 -20.40
CA VAL A 114 10.22 1.59 -19.11
C VAL A 114 9.39 0.92 -18.04
N PHE A 115 10.05 0.46 -17.00
CA PHE A 115 9.41 -0.10 -15.81
C PHE A 115 9.72 0.80 -14.62
N ASP A 116 8.71 1.01 -13.78
CA ASP A 116 8.95 1.47 -12.42
C ASP A 116 9.59 0.34 -11.59
N VAL A 117 10.12 0.66 -10.42
CA VAL A 117 10.77 -0.31 -9.53
C VAL A 117 9.81 -0.73 -8.42
N ASP A 118 9.42 0.19 -7.56
CA ASP A 118 8.63 -0.11 -6.37
C ASP A 118 7.19 -0.50 -6.75
N ASP A 119 6.73 -1.63 -6.21
CA ASP A 119 5.43 -2.27 -6.49
C ASP A 119 5.13 -2.58 -7.96
N VAL A 120 6.15 -2.51 -8.83
CA VAL A 120 6.11 -3.00 -10.21
C VAL A 120 7.10 -4.15 -10.42
N LEU A 121 8.38 -3.91 -10.18
CA LEU A 121 9.42 -4.95 -10.25
C LEU A 121 9.73 -5.54 -8.87
N LEU A 122 9.66 -4.72 -7.82
CA LEU A 122 9.99 -5.09 -6.45
C LEU A 122 8.83 -4.78 -5.51
N SER A 123 8.31 -5.78 -4.81
CA SER A 123 7.19 -5.59 -3.89
C SER A 123 7.61 -4.88 -2.60
N THR A 124 6.90 -3.80 -2.25
CA THR A 124 7.02 -3.11 -0.97
C THR A 124 6.04 -3.65 0.08
N VAL A 125 5.17 -4.60 -0.27
CA VAL A 125 4.20 -5.23 0.64
C VAL A 125 4.82 -5.70 1.96
N PRO A 126 6.01 -6.35 2.00
CA PRO A 126 6.62 -6.74 3.28
C PRO A 126 6.94 -5.56 4.19
N TYR A 127 7.32 -4.39 3.62
CA TYR A 127 7.54 -3.18 4.40
C TYR A 127 6.21 -2.69 4.99
N TYR A 128 5.17 -2.55 4.17
CA TYR A 128 3.87 -2.05 4.62
C TYR A 128 3.13 -2.99 5.55
N GLN A 129 3.37 -4.30 5.46
CA GLN A 129 2.83 -5.28 6.41
C GLN A 129 3.29 -5.01 7.85
N HIS A 130 4.51 -4.51 8.04
CA HIS A 130 5.02 -4.08 9.35
C HIS A 130 4.65 -2.64 9.71
N ASN A 131 4.06 -1.89 8.79
CA ASN A 131 3.73 -0.47 8.94
C ASN A 131 2.25 -0.20 8.60
N GLN A 132 1.35 -1.05 9.12
CA GLN A 132 -0.10 -0.86 9.11
C GLN A 132 -0.70 -0.65 7.70
N PHE A 133 -0.15 -1.31 6.68
CA PHE A 133 -0.66 -1.29 5.31
C PHE A 133 -0.99 0.11 4.76
N GLY A 134 -0.20 1.12 5.15
CA GLY A 134 -0.35 2.48 4.64
C GLY A 134 -1.29 3.40 5.44
N TYR A 135 -1.73 3.01 6.64
CA TYR A 135 -2.50 3.87 7.56
C TYR A 135 -1.71 5.10 8.04
N ALA A 136 -0.40 4.95 8.20
CA ALA A 136 0.46 5.97 8.75
C ALA A 136 1.36 6.58 7.68
N ARG A 137 1.52 7.91 7.74
CA ARG A 137 2.52 8.60 6.94
C ARG A 137 3.91 8.26 7.47
N LEU A 138 4.67 7.48 6.71
CA LEU A 138 6.01 7.06 7.08
C LEU A 138 7.04 8.05 6.55
N ALA A 139 8.05 8.36 7.36
CA ALA A 139 9.18 9.14 6.89
C ALA A 139 10.00 8.29 5.91
N CYS A 140 10.36 8.88 4.77
CA CYS A 140 11.13 8.23 3.70
C CYS A 140 12.42 7.54 4.19
N PHE A 141 13.04 8.09 5.25
CA PHE A 141 14.22 7.50 5.89
C PHE A 141 14.02 6.04 6.34
N PHE A 142 12.84 5.68 6.85
CA PHE A 142 12.57 4.31 7.32
C PHE A 142 12.48 3.30 6.18
N PHE A 143 11.97 3.71 5.02
CA PHE A 143 11.89 2.86 3.83
C PHE A 143 13.29 2.55 3.29
N PHE A 144 14.15 3.57 3.17
CA PHE A 144 15.54 3.36 2.76
C PHE A 144 16.32 2.45 3.71
N PHE A 145 16.11 2.58 5.02
CA PHE A 145 16.74 1.70 6.00
C PHE A 145 16.28 0.24 5.84
N PHE A 146 14.98 0.02 5.58
CA PHE A 146 14.44 -1.31 5.30
C PHE A 146 15.10 -1.94 4.06
N LEU A 147 15.21 -1.18 2.98
CA LEU A 147 15.89 -1.63 1.76
C LEU A 147 17.37 -1.99 2.03
N ALA A 148 18.10 -1.13 2.74
CA ALA A 148 19.50 -1.38 3.10
C ALA A 148 19.67 -2.65 3.95
N SER A 149 18.73 -2.92 4.87
CA SER A 149 18.75 -4.15 5.68
C SER A 149 18.51 -5.41 4.85
N LYS A 150 17.65 -5.34 3.82
CA LYS A 150 17.39 -6.46 2.91
C LYS A 150 18.60 -6.75 2.02
N GLU A 151 19.26 -5.71 1.50
CA GLU A 151 20.50 -5.84 0.74
C GLU A 151 21.59 -6.56 1.55
N LEU A 152 21.72 -6.23 2.84
CA LEU A 152 22.68 -6.91 3.72
C LEU A 152 22.33 -8.39 3.94
N THR A 153 21.03 -8.71 3.99
CA THR A 153 20.55 -10.10 4.15
C THR A 153 20.78 -10.91 2.88
N LEU A 154 20.52 -10.34 1.70
CA LEU A 154 20.76 -11.00 0.41
C LEU A 154 22.25 -11.30 0.22
N ARG A 155 23.13 -10.32 0.49
CA ARG A 155 24.59 -10.53 0.44
C ARG A 155 25.10 -11.55 1.46
N GLY A 156 24.42 -11.70 2.60
CA GLY A 156 24.75 -12.72 3.60
C GLY A 156 24.22 -14.12 3.27
N ALA A 157 23.21 -14.24 2.41
CA ALA A 157 22.66 -15.52 1.96
C ALA A 157 23.44 -16.14 0.79
N GLU A 158 24.28 -15.36 0.11
CA GLU A 158 25.17 -15.79 -0.97
C GLU A 158 26.59 -16.18 -0.47
N ALA A 159 26.83 -16.16 0.85
CA ALA A 159 28.12 -16.44 1.49
C ALA A 159 28.18 -17.81 2.20
#